data_AF-A0A672MLZ4-F1
#
_entry.id   AF-A0A672MLZ4-F1
#
_cell.length_a   1.000
_cell.length_b   1.000
_cell.length_c   1.000
_cell.angle_alpha   90.00
_cell.angle_beta   90.00
_cell.angle_gamma   90.00
#
_symmetry.space_group_name_H-M   'P 1'
#
loop_
_entity.id
_entity.type
_entity.pdbx_description
1 polymer ?
#
loop_
_entity_poly.entity_id
_entity_poly.type
_entity_poly.pdbx_seq_one_letter_code
_entity_poly.pdbx_strand_id
1 'polypeptide(L)'
;MAVPSGSVCVSGEAVIRHHRFVLSEVIQAFSVPENVARMEEARESACNDMGKMLQLVLPVATQIQQEVIKAYGFNNEGEGVLKFARLVKMYETQDPEIAAMSVKLKSLLLPPLSTPPIGSGIPSS
;
A
#
# COMPACT_ATOMS: atom_id res chain seq x y z
N MET A 1 33.27 8.04 -30.56
CA MET A 1 31.81 8.29 -30.56
C MET A 1 31.22 7.40 -29.47
N ALA A 2 30.89 7.97 -28.31
CA ALA A 2 30.38 7.21 -27.18
C ALA A 2 28.92 6.79 -27.48
N VAL A 3 28.67 5.50 -27.44
CA VAL A 3 27.30 4.96 -27.45
C VAL A 3 26.59 5.42 -26.17
N PRO A 4 25.38 5.98 -26.25
CA PRO A 4 24.66 6.38 -25.04
C PRO A 4 24.22 5.11 -24.29
N SER A 5 24.76 4.91 -23.09
CA SER A 5 24.30 3.95 -22.07
C SER A 5 22.90 4.32 -21.55
N GLY A 6 21.91 4.45 -22.43
CA GLY A 6 20.54 4.89 -22.09
C GLY A 6 19.48 3.80 -22.21
N SER A 7 19.82 2.58 -22.63
CA SER A 7 18.80 1.61 -23.06
C SER A 7 18.23 0.72 -21.95
N VAL A 8 18.78 0.76 -20.72
CA VAL A 8 18.33 -0.07 -19.58
C VAL A 8 17.39 0.67 -18.61
N CYS A 9 17.41 2.00 -18.57
CA CYS A 9 16.72 2.77 -17.51
C CYS A 9 15.22 3.01 -17.77
N VAL A 10 14.73 2.90 -19.01
CA VAL A 10 13.33 3.24 -19.34
C VAL A 10 12.33 2.19 -18.85
N SER A 11 12.75 0.93 -18.79
CA SER A 11 11.86 -0.18 -18.40
C SER A 11 11.55 -0.15 -16.89
N GLY A 12 12.57 0.10 -16.04
CA GLY A 12 12.38 0.20 -14.59
C GLY A 12 11.48 1.36 -14.17
N GLU A 13 11.70 2.55 -14.76
CA GLU A 13 10.91 3.76 -14.50
C GLU A 13 9.45 3.63 -14.95
N ALA A 14 9.18 2.93 -16.06
CA ALA A 14 7.81 2.66 -16.51
C ALA A 14 7.07 1.72 -15.54
N VAL A 15 7.77 0.70 -15.02
CA VAL A 15 7.22 -0.25 -14.04
C VAL A 15 6.94 0.44 -12.70
N ILE A 16 7.86 1.27 -12.20
CA ILE A 16 7.67 2.07 -10.98
C ILE A 16 6.45 2.99 -11.14
N ARG A 17 6.34 3.71 -12.27
CA ARG A 17 5.18 4.57 -12.56
C ARG A 17 3.87 3.79 -12.60
N HIS A 18 3.86 2.60 -13.18
CA HIS A 18 2.68 1.74 -13.18
C HIS A 18 2.27 1.33 -11.76
N HIS A 19 3.20 0.80 -10.96
CA HIS A 19 2.88 0.39 -9.59
C HIS A 19 2.44 1.55 -8.71
N ARG A 20 3.06 2.72 -8.91
CA ARG A 20 2.62 3.95 -8.27
C ARG A 20 1.17 4.29 -8.60
N PHE A 21 0.80 4.21 -9.88
CA PHE A 21 -0.57 4.45 -10.31
C PHE A 21 -1.54 3.47 -9.63
N VAL A 22 -1.24 2.17 -9.66
CA VAL A 22 -2.07 1.15 -8.99
C VAL A 22 -2.21 1.43 -7.49
N LEU A 23 -1.13 1.82 -6.81
CA LEU A 23 -1.16 2.15 -5.39
C LEU A 23 -2.02 3.39 -5.10
N SER A 24 -1.97 4.41 -5.96
CA SER A 24 -2.85 5.56 -5.87
C SER A 24 -4.31 5.17 -6.02
N GLU A 25 -4.64 4.32 -6.99
CA GLU A 25 -6.00 3.82 -7.22
C GLU A 25 -6.53 3.05 -6.01
N VAL A 26 -5.68 2.23 -5.37
CA VAL A 26 -6.03 1.54 -4.12
C VAL A 26 -6.36 2.54 -3.01
N ILE A 27 -5.50 3.54 -2.79
CA ILE A 27 -5.73 4.57 -1.76
C ILE A 27 -7.01 5.36 -2.05
N GLN A 28 -7.25 5.68 -3.32
CA GLN A 28 -8.47 6.38 -3.75
C GLN A 28 -9.71 5.52 -3.51
N ALA A 29 -9.63 4.20 -3.71
CA ALA A 29 -10.74 3.29 -3.43
C ALA A 29 -11.14 3.34 -1.95
N PHE A 30 -10.20 3.47 -1.01
CA PHE A 30 -10.51 3.67 0.42
C PHE A 30 -11.21 5.00 0.72
N SER A 31 -11.21 5.96 -0.21
CA SER A 31 -11.87 7.26 -0.07
C SER A 31 -13.26 7.30 -0.73
N VAL A 32 -13.66 6.23 -1.44
CA VAL A 32 -15.00 6.09 -2.03
C VAL A 32 -16.02 5.90 -0.90
N PRO A 33 -17.16 6.61 -0.90
CA PRO A 33 -18.12 6.59 0.21
C PRO A 33 -18.62 5.17 0.56
N GLU A 34 -18.81 4.31 -0.43
CA GLU A 34 -19.17 2.90 -0.21
C GLU A 34 -18.11 2.15 0.60
N ASN A 35 -16.84 2.32 0.27
CA ASN A 35 -15.74 1.65 0.95
C ASN A 35 -15.46 2.26 2.33
N VAL A 36 -15.62 3.58 2.47
CA VAL A 36 -15.53 4.27 3.77
C VAL A 36 -16.59 3.72 4.73
N ALA A 37 -17.83 3.60 4.27
CA ALA A 37 -18.92 3.06 5.10
C ALA A 37 -18.61 1.62 5.57
N ARG A 38 -18.09 0.76 4.67
CA ARG A 38 -17.70 -0.62 5.02
C ARG A 38 -16.55 -0.67 6.03
N MET A 39 -15.56 0.21 5.91
CA MET A 39 -14.43 0.30 6.84
C MET A 39 -14.87 0.80 8.22
N GLU A 40 -15.72 1.83 8.27
CA GLU A 40 -16.24 2.38 9.52
C GLU A 40 -17.18 1.38 10.22
N GLU A 41 -18.07 0.71 9.50
CA GLU A 41 -18.94 -0.34 10.07
C GLU A 41 -18.14 -1.47 10.72
N ALA A 42 -17.07 -1.94 10.05
CA ALA A 42 -16.17 -2.94 10.60
C ALA A 42 -15.42 -2.42 11.84
N ARG A 43 -15.05 -1.14 11.85
CA ARG A 43 -14.35 -0.48 12.97
C ARG A 43 -15.26 -0.26 14.17
N GLU A 44 -16.50 0.17 13.96
CA GLU A 44 -17.52 0.29 15.00
C GLU A 44 -17.84 -1.08 15.61
N SER A 45 -17.97 -2.11 14.77
CA SER A 45 -18.19 -3.49 15.21
C SER A 45 -17.04 -4.05 16.06
N ALA A 46 -15.81 -3.57 15.82
CA ALA A 46 -14.65 -3.98 16.62
C ALA A 46 -14.64 -3.37 18.03
N CYS A 47 -15.40 -2.30 18.30
CA CYS A 47 -15.53 -1.67 19.62
C CYS A 47 -14.17 -1.40 20.31
N ASN A 48 -13.23 -0.82 19.56
CA ASN A 48 -11.86 -0.51 20.03
C ASN A 48 -10.99 -1.72 20.42
N ASP A 49 -11.47 -2.96 20.22
CA ASP A 49 -10.67 -4.16 20.39
C ASP A 49 -9.73 -4.32 19.20
N MET A 50 -8.43 -4.20 19.46
CA MET A 50 -7.41 -4.25 18.42
C MET A 50 -7.39 -5.62 17.68
N GLY A 51 -7.71 -6.71 18.39
CA GLY A 51 -7.83 -8.04 17.80
C GLY A 51 -9.01 -8.11 16.82
N LYS A 52 -10.17 -7.60 17.22
CA LYS A 52 -11.35 -7.51 16.35
C LYS A 52 -11.16 -6.52 15.21
N MET A 53 -10.45 -5.41 15.42
CA MET A 53 -10.11 -4.50 14.31
C MET A 53 -9.33 -5.24 13.24
N LEU A 54 -8.31 -6.01 13.63
CA LEU A 54 -7.55 -6.83 12.68
C LEU A 54 -8.38 -7.96 12.07
N GLN A 55 -9.38 -8.51 12.77
CA GLN A 55 -10.24 -9.57 12.23
C GLN A 55 -11.43 -9.07 11.39
N LEU A 56 -11.86 -7.82 11.53
CA LEU A 56 -13.03 -7.25 10.85
C LEU A 56 -12.63 -6.20 9.81
N VAL A 57 -11.74 -5.28 10.17
CA VAL A 57 -11.29 -4.19 9.27
C VAL A 57 -10.31 -4.73 8.23
N LEU A 58 -9.39 -5.62 8.62
CA LEU A 58 -8.37 -6.14 7.69
C LEU A 58 -8.97 -6.95 6.52
N PRO A 59 -9.97 -7.83 6.71
CA PRO A 59 -10.63 -8.50 5.59
C PRO A 59 -11.40 -7.54 4.67
N VAL A 60 -12.02 -6.49 5.22
CA VAL A 60 -12.71 -5.47 4.43
C VAL A 60 -11.72 -4.69 3.59
N ALA A 61 -10.61 -4.25 4.20
CA ALA A 61 -9.50 -3.62 3.51
C ALA A 61 -8.91 -4.49 2.41
N THR A 62 -8.66 -5.77 2.71
CA THR A 62 -8.13 -6.74 1.75
C THR A 62 -9.08 -6.91 0.56
N GLN A 63 -10.40 -6.93 0.80
CA GLN A 63 -11.39 -6.97 -0.29
C GLN A 63 -11.32 -5.71 -1.16
N ILE A 64 -11.28 -4.52 -0.57
CA ILE A 64 -11.18 -3.25 -1.31
C ILE A 64 -9.90 -3.24 -2.17
N GLN A 65 -8.77 -3.65 -1.59
CA GLN A 65 -7.50 -3.77 -2.32
C GLN A 65 -7.64 -4.74 -3.49
N GLN A 66 -8.18 -5.94 -3.24
CA GLN A 66 -8.35 -6.98 -4.25
C GLN A 66 -9.24 -6.52 -5.42
N GLU A 67 -10.31 -5.79 -5.13
CA GLU A 67 -11.23 -5.25 -6.15
C GLU A 67 -10.57 -4.23 -7.09
N VAL A 68 -9.59 -3.47 -6.59
CA VAL A 68 -8.83 -2.53 -7.42
C VAL A 68 -7.74 -3.27 -8.20
N ILE A 69 -6.88 -4.01 -7.51
CA ILE A 69 -5.68 -4.60 -8.11
C ILE A 69 -6.00 -5.70 -9.13
N LYS A 70 -7.16 -6.36 -9.05
CA LYS A 70 -7.59 -7.33 -10.06
C LYS A 70 -7.69 -6.72 -11.46
N ALA A 71 -8.05 -5.44 -11.56
CA ALA A 71 -8.14 -4.72 -12.84
C ALA A 71 -6.76 -4.46 -13.47
N TYR A 72 -5.69 -4.55 -12.67
CA TYR A 72 -4.30 -4.29 -13.10
C TYR A 72 -3.47 -5.58 -13.22
N GLY A 73 -4.12 -6.75 -13.28
CA GLY A 73 -3.46 -8.04 -13.48
C GLY A 73 -3.03 -8.75 -12.20
N PHE A 74 -3.35 -8.24 -11.02
CA PHE A 74 -3.17 -8.96 -9.75
C PHE A 74 -4.38 -9.88 -9.50
N ASN A 75 -4.43 -11.00 -10.22
CA ASN A 75 -5.60 -11.88 -10.21
C ASN A 75 -5.75 -12.75 -8.93
N ASN A 76 -6.98 -13.22 -8.73
CA ASN A 76 -7.59 -13.85 -7.56
C ASN A 76 -7.21 -15.34 -7.33
N GLU A 77 -5.97 -15.76 -7.62
CA GLU A 77 -5.49 -17.08 -7.17
C GLU A 77 -5.06 -17.02 -5.69
N GLY A 78 -5.86 -16.37 -4.83
CA GLY A 78 -5.59 -16.20 -3.40
C GLY A 78 -4.41 -15.29 -3.03
N GLU A 79 -3.52 -14.95 -3.97
CA GLU A 79 -2.27 -14.24 -3.71
C GLU A 79 -2.19 -12.80 -4.26
N GLY A 80 -3.26 -12.28 -4.89
CA GLY A 80 -3.25 -10.95 -5.54
C GLY A 80 -2.76 -9.83 -4.61
N VAL A 81 -3.40 -9.69 -3.44
CA VAL A 81 -3.01 -8.71 -2.42
C VAL A 81 -1.60 -8.95 -1.90
N LEU A 82 -1.18 -10.21 -1.71
CA LEU A 82 0.16 -10.54 -1.21
C LEU A 82 1.25 -10.15 -2.22
N LYS A 83 1.02 -10.42 -3.51
CA LYS A 83 1.92 -10.02 -4.61
C LYS A 83 2.01 -8.50 -4.71
N PHE A 84 0.87 -7.81 -4.60
CA PHE A 84 0.83 -6.35 -4.56
C PHE A 84 1.61 -5.78 -3.36
N ALA A 85 1.38 -6.31 -2.15
CA ALA A 85 2.10 -5.88 -0.95
C ALA A 85 3.62 -6.07 -1.07
N ARG A 86 4.05 -7.20 -1.65
CA ARG A 86 5.47 -7.47 -1.92
C ARG A 86 6.06 -6.45 -2.90
N LEU A 87 5.34 -6.10 -3.96
CA LEU A 87 5.78 -5.10 -4.94
C LEU A 87 5.92 -3.72 -4.33
N VAL A 88 4.91 -3.27 -3.56
CA VAL A 88 4.98 -2.00 -2.83
C VAL A 88 6.20 -1.98 -1.92
N LYS A 89 6.48 -3.09 -1.22
CA LYS A 89 7.66 -3.21 -0.33
C LYS A 89 8.99 -3.19 -1.09
N MET A 90 9.02 -3.72 -2.31
CA MET A 90 10.21 -3.74 -3.16
C MET A 90 10.52 -2.36 -3.76
N TYR A 91 9.48 -1.57 -4.05
CA TYR A 91 9.61 -0.26 -4.69
C TYR A 91 9.61 0.91 -3.71
N GLU A 92 9.14 0.76 -2.46
CA GLU A 92 9.24 1.83 -1.45
C GLU A 92 10.69 2.22 -1.11
N THR A 93 11.67 1.35 -1.38
CA THR A 93 13.10 1.67 -1.22
C THR A 93 13.71 2.35 -2.44
N GLN A 94 13.02 2.28 -3.58
CA GLN A 94 13.49 2.82 -4.87
C GLN A 94 12.81 4.15 -5.21
N ASP A 95 11.55 4.33 -4.78
CA ASP A 95 10.73 5.50 -5.07
C ASP A 95 10.11 6.06 -3.78
N PRO A 96 10.45 7.30 -3.38
CA PRO A 96 9.95 7.90 -2.15
C PRO A 96 8.44 8.21 -2.20
N GLU A 97 7.85 8.33 -3.39
CA GLU A 97 6.42 8.55 -3.56
C GLU A 97 5.62 7.28 -3.22
N ILE A 98 6.09 6.12 -3.69
CA ILE A 98 5.58 4.80 -3.31
C ILE A 98 5.77 4.58 -1.81
N ALA A 99 6.88 5.01 -1.21
CA ALA A 99 7.08 4.94 0.23
C ALA A 99 6.03 5.75 1.01
N ALA A 100 5.79 7.00 0.62
CA ALA A 100 4.79 7.86 1.24
C ALA A 100 3.37 7.28 1.10
N MET A 101 3.02 6.76 -0.08
CA MET A 101 1.74 6.11 -0.33
C MET A 101 1.59 4.80 0.44
N SER A 102 2.66 4.00 0.56
CA SER A 102 2.71 2.77 1.36
C SER A 102 2.41 3.07 2.83
N VAL A 103 2.98 4.15 3.39
CA VAL A 103 2.67 4.62 4.75
C VAL A 103 1.21 5.05 4.86
N LYS A 104 0.72 5.87 3.92
CA LYS A 104 -0.69 6.31 3.90
C LYS A 104 -1.65 5.13 3.86
N LEU A 105 -1.39 4.15 3.00
CA LEU A 105 -2.19 2.93 2.90
C LEU A 105 -2.19 2.17 4.23
N LYS A 106 -1.01 1.94 4.83
CA LYS A 106 -0.90 1.27 6.14
C LYS A 106 -1.68 1.99 7.25
N SER A 107 -1.66 3.32 7.27
CA SER A 107 -2.45 4.13 8.23
C SER A 107 -3.96 4.05 8.02
N LEU A 108 -4.44 3.70 6.82
CA LEU A 108 -5.86 3.44 6.57
C LEU A 108 -6.30 2.06 7.06
N LEU A 109 -5.39 1.08 7.07
CA LEU A 109 -5.70 -0.31 7.43
C LEU A 109 -5.47 -0.61 8.91
N LEU A 110 -4.47 0.03 9.50
CA LEU A 110 -4.05 -0.24 10.86
C LEU A 110 -4.60 0.85 11.79
N PRO A 111 -5.03 0.48 13.02
CA PRO A 111 -5.30 1.49 14.04
C PRO A 111 -4.04 2.35 14.26
N PRO A 112 -4.19 3.56 14.82
CA PRO A 112 -3.05 4.40 15.18
C PRO A 112 -2.17 3.67 16.19
N LEU A 113 -1.19 2.93 15.68
CA LEU A 113 -0.11 2.38 16.48
C LEU A 113 0.80 3.57 16.74
N SER A 114 0.94 3.94 18.01
CA SER A 114 1.92 4.92 18.46
C SER A 114 3.24 4.58 17.79
N THR A 115 3.61 5.35 16.75
CA THR A 115 4.93 5.23 16.15
C THR A 115 5.89 5.55 17.28
N PRO A 116 6.73 4.60 17.75
CA PRO A 116 7.84 5.01 18.61
C PRO A 116 8.60 6.07 17.81
N PRO A 117 9.03 7.18 18.45
CA PRO A 117 9.81 8.18 17.75
C PRO A 117 11.00 7.44 17.16
N ILE A 118 11.09 7.42 15.82
CA ILE A 118 12.30 7.01 15.14
C ILE A 118 13.29 8.09 15.50
N GLY A 119 14.02 7.85 16.60
CA GLY A 119 15.14 8.64 17.05
C GLY A 119 16.21 8.53 15.98
N SER A 120 16.13 9.42 15.01
CA SER A 120 17.26 9.89 14.22
C SER A 120 18.38 10.26 15.19
N GLY A 121 19.45 9.46 15.18
CA GLY A 121 20.63 9.63 16.01
C GLY A 121 21.82 8.85 15.44
N ILE A 122 22.22 9.17 14.21
CA ILE A 122 23.61 9.03 13.73
C ILE A 122 24.14 10.49 13.79
N PRO A 123 25.35 10.84 14.27
CA PRO A 123 26.61 10.12 14.00
C PRO A 123 27.75 10.19 15.07
N SER A 124 28.81 9.44 14.77
CA SER A 124 30.24 9.70 15.06
C SER A 124 30.73 9.67 16.51
N SER A 125 31.57 8.67 16.83
CA SER A 125 32.97 8.94 17.19
C SER A 125 33.85 7.70 17.01
#